data_AF-A0A948VYA4-F1
#
_entry.id   AF-A0A948VYA4-F1
#
_cell.length_a   1.000
_cell.length_b   1.000
_cell.length_c   1.000
_cell.angle_alpha   90.00
_cell.angle_beta   90.00
_cell.angle_gamma   90.00
#
_symmetry.space_group_name_H-M   'P 1'
#
loop_
_entity.id
_entity.type
_entity.pdbx_description
1 polymer ?
#
loop_
_entity_poly.entity_id
_entity_poly.type
_entity_poly.pdbx_seq_one_letter_code
_entity_poly.pdbx_strand_id
1 'polypeptide(L)'
;MFKRLAGSGINFLVLVISVAIFACAFFGMIALGNLQRPATIVILTASRDLNIGDIIAQADITEKSVYEDENTALMYIPAEQIADVTGGIVALPIAQGQPIM
;
A
#
# COMPACT_ATOMS: atom_id res chain seq x y z
N MET A 1 -11.62 6.95 -42.59
CA MET A 1 -11.04 8.14 -41.91
C MET A 1 -9.57 8.40 -42.25
N PHE A 2 -8.73 7.38 -42.48
CA PHE A 2 -7.32 7.54 -42.90
C PHE A 2 -7.08 8.50 -44.08
N LYS A 3 -7.93 8.45 -45.12
CA LYS A 3 -7.85 9.36 -46.27
C LYS A 3 -8.14 10.83 -45.93
N ARG A 4 -8.86 11.12 -44.82
CA ARG A 4 -9.14 12.50 -44.36
C ARG A 4 -7.96 13.08 -43.57
N LEU A 5 -7.12 12.25 -42.95
CA LEU A 5 -5.88 12.70 -42.30
C LEU A 5 -4.81 13.08 -43.32
N ALA A 6 -4.71 12.38 -44.45
CA ALA A 6 -3.72 12.66 -45.50
C ALA A 6 -3.95 14.00 -46.23
N GLY A 7 -5.16 14.57 -46.17
CA GLY A 7 -5.51 15.87 -46.77
C GLY A 7 -5.50 17.05 -45.79
N SER A 8 -5.29 16.79 -44.49
CA SER A 8 -4.97 17.83 -43.52
C SER A 8 -3.47 18.08 -43.60
N GLY A 9 -3.01 19.33 -43.71
CA GLY A 9 -1.58 19.70 -43.79
C GLY A 9 -0.72 19.33 -42.57
N ILE A 10 -1.18 18.39 -41.75
CA ILE A 10 -0.46 17.77 -40.65
C ILE A 10 0.38 16.64 -41.22
N ASN A 11 1.68 16.83 -41.20
CA ASN A 11 2.64 15.80 -41.57
C ASN A 11 2.43 14.58 -40.66
N PHE A 12 1.92 13.47 -41.24
CA PHE A 12 1.55 12.26 -40.49
C PHE A 12 2.72 11.73 -39.63
N LEU A 13 3.95 11.96 -40.07
CA LEU A 13 5.17 11.68 -39.30
C LEU A 13 5.22 12.44 -37.96
N VAL A 14 4.87 13.73 -37.98
CA VAL A 14 4.84 14.57 -36.77
C VAL A 14 3.78 14.08 -35.79
N LEU A 15 2.62 13.63 -36.29
CA LEU A 15 1.58 13.03 -35.45
C LEU A 15 2.09 11.77 -34.75
N VAL A 16 2.72 10.85 -35.48
CA VAL A 16 3.27 9.61 -34.92
C VAL A 16 4.35 9.90 -33.87
N ILE A 17 5.28 10.81 -34.18
CA ILE A 17 6.35 11.22 -33.24
C ILE A 17 5.75 11.84 -31.98
N SER A 18 4.74 12.71 -32.11
CA SER A 18 4.08 13.36 -30.97
C SER A 18 3.41 12.35 -30.05
N VAL A 19 2.73 11.36 -30.61
CA VAL A 19 2.12 10.27 -29.84
C VAL A 19 3.18 9.43 -29.12
N ALA A 20 4.30 9.13 -29.78
CA ALA A 20 5.39 8.38 -29.18
C ALA A 20 6.03 9.12 -27.99
N ILE A 21 6.32 10.42 -28.15
CA ILE A 21 6.88 11.25 -27.07
C ILE A 21 5.89 11.33 -25.90
N PHE A 22 4.61 11.55 -26.18
CA PHE A 22 3.57 11.56 -25.15
C PHE A 22 3.51 10.24 -24.38
N ALA A 23 3.50 9.11 -25.09
CA ALA A 23 3.48 7.79 -24.46
C ALA A 23 4.71 7.57 -23.57
N CYS A 24 5.91 7.90 -24.07
CA CYS A 24 7.14 7.82 -23.27
C CYS A 24 7.09 8.67 -22.01
N ALA A 25 6.63 9.93 -22.11
CA ALA A 25 6.50 10.81 -20.96
C ALA A 25 5.46 10.28 -19.95
N PHE A 26 4.31 9.81 -20.45
CA PHE A 26 3.24 9.25 -19.62
C PHE A 26 3.68 8.00 -18.85
N PHE A 27 4.28 7.03 -19.53
CA PHE A 27 4.80 5.83 -18.87
C PHE A 27 5.97 6.14 -17.95
N GLY A 28 6.83 7.10 -18.32
CA GLY A 28 7.90 7.61 -17.47
C GLY A 28 7.35 8.18 -16.14
N MET A 29 6.30 9.00 -16.19
CA MET A 29 5.67 9.53 -14.98
C MET A 29 5.03 8.42 -14.12
N ILE A 30 4.37 7.44 -14.72
CA ILE A 30 3.80 6.30 -13.99
C ILE A 30 4.89 5.50 -13.28
N ALA A 31 5.99 5.21 -14.00
CA ALA A 31 7.11 4.46 -13.44
C ALA A 31 7.75 5.21 -12.25
N LEU A 32 7.98 6.51 -12.38
CA LEU A 32 8.49 7.35 -11.29
C LEU A 32 7.53 7.38 -10.09
N GLY A 33 6.23 7.50 -10.32
CA GLY A 33 5.22 7.47 -9.25
C GLY A 33 5.19 6.14 -8.51
N ASN A 34 5.42 5.02 -9.20
CA ASN A 34 5.50 3.70 -8.57
C ASN A 34 6.81 3.49 -7.78
N LEU A 35 7.93 4.05 -8.26
CA LEU A 35 9.21 4.00 -7.53
C LEU A 35 9.20 4.83 -6.24
N GLN A 36 8.34 5.84 -6.15
CA GLN A 36 8.21 6.69 -4.97
C GLN A 36 7.25 6.13 -3.91
N ARG A 37 6.52 5.04 -4.19
CA ARG A 37 5.66 4.42 -3.18
C ARG A 37 6.56 3.76 -2.12
N PRO A 38 6.43 4.12 -0.83
CA PRO A 38 7.13 3.43 0.23
C PRO A 38 6.78 1.94 0.18
N ALA A 39 7.74 1.10 0.59
CA ALA A 39 7.46 -0.30 0.82
C ALA A 39 6.31 -0.44 1.85
N THR A 40 5.59 -1.55 1.79
CA THR A 40 4.50 -1.81 2.72
C THR A 40 4.79 -3.08 3.49
N ILE A 41 4.55 -3.06 4.79
CA ILE A 41 4.62 -4.23 5.67
C ILE A 41 3.20 -4.59 6.14
N VAL A 42 3.00 -5.86 6.50
CA VAL A 42 1.75 -6.33 7.10
C VAL A 42 1.94 -6.42 8.60
N ILE A 43 1.08 -5.75 9.37
CA ILE A 43 1.12 -5.67 10.82
C ILE A 43 -0.12 -6.29 11.46
N LEU A 44 -0.02 -6.64 12.73
CA LEU A 44 -1.13 -7.14 13.52
C LEU A 44 -1.96 -5.99 14.12
N THR A 45 -3.28 -6.09 14.00
CA THR A 45 -4.26 -5.12 14.53
C THR A 45 -5.38 -5.83 15.26
N ALA A 46 -6.07 -5.15 16.17
CA ALA A 46 -7.18 -5.71 16.91
C ALA A 46 -8.45 -5.79 16.04
N SER A 47 -9.09 -6.96 15.97
CA SER A 47 -10.34 -7.18 15.22
C SER A 47 -11.58 -6.61 15.93
N ARG A 48 -11.47 -6.41 17.25
CA ARG A 48 -12.46 -5.83 18.16
C ARG A 48 -11.77 -4.98 19.24
N ASP A 49 -12.56 -4.29 20.05
CA ASP A 49 -12.03 -3.65 21.26
C ASP A 49 -11.56 -4.72 22.27
N LEU A 50 -10.35 -4.51 22.79
CA LEU A 50 -9.67 -5.32 23.79
C LEU A 50 -9.46 -4.51 25.06
N ASN A 51 -9.91 -5.03 26.20
CA ASN A 51 -9.79 -4.37 27.49
C ASN A 51 -8.57 -4.89 28.27
N ILE A 52 -8.13 -4.12 29.26
CA ILE A 52 -7.06 -4.55 30.17
C ILE A 52 -7.43 -5.88 30.83
N GLY A 53 -6.52 -6.85 30.76
CA GLY A 53 -6.71 -8.18 31.31
C GLY A 53 -7.37 -9.20 30.38
N ASP A 54 -7.85 -8.78 29.20
CA ASP A 54 -8.33 -9.71 28.18
C ASP A 54 -7.19 -10.59 27.68
N ILE A 55 -7.49 -11.86 27.38
CA ILE A 55 -6.56 -12.77 26.70
C ILE A 55 -6.72 -12.58 25.19
N ILE A 56 -5.62 -12.32 24.49
CA ILE A 56 -5.61 -12.11 23.04
C ILE A 56 -5.79 -13.48 22.36
N ALA A 57 -6.97 -13.73 21.80
CA ALA A 57 -7.20 -14.91 20.98
C ALA A 57 -6.80 -14.64 19.52
N GLN A 58 -6.53 -15.69 18.74
CA GLN A 58 -6.23 -15.53 17.31
C GLN A 58 -7.37 -14.84 16.54
N ALA A 59 -8.62 -15.04 16.94
CA ALA A 59 -9.79 -14.37 16.35
C ALA A 59 -9.85 -12.87 16.64
N ASP A 60 -9.13 -12.40 17.66
CA ASP A 60 -9.04 -10.99 18.03
C ASP A 60 -7.99 -10.23 17.20
N ILE A 61 -7.28 -10.93 16.30
CA ILE A 61 -6.18 -10.39 15.51
C ILE A 61 -6.61 -10.27 14.04
N THR A 62 -6.22 -9.18 13.39
CA THR A 62 -6.43 -8.93 11.96
C THR A 62 -5.16 -8.33 11.36
N GLU A 63 -4.83 -8.76 10.16
CA GLU A 63 -3.68 -8.23 9.41
C GLU A 63 -4.04 -6.94 8.67
N LYS A 64 -3.15 -5.95 8.73
CA LYS A 64 -3.32 -4.69 8.01
C LYS A 64 -2.01 -4.28 7.34
N SER A 65 -2.09 -3.87 6.08
CA SER A 65 -0.94 -3.32 5.36
C SER A 65 -0.74 -1.85 5.71
N VAL A 66 0.47 -1.50 6.11
CA VAL A 66 0.91 -0.13 6.41
C VAL A 66 2.18 0.21 5.63
N TYR A 67 2.43 1.49 5.41
CA TYR A 67 3.67 1.95 4.80
C TYR A 67 4.83 1.76 5.79
N GLU A 68 5.94 1.26 5.28
CA GLU A 68 7.18 1.13 6.01
C GLU A 68 7.86 2.49 6.13
N ASP A 69 8.15 2.86 7.37
CA ASP A 69 8.97 4.01 7.76
C ASP A 69 10.05 3.58 8.77
N GLU A 70 10.89 4.52 9.18
CA GLU A 70 12.00 4.27 10.12
C GLU A 70 11.56 3.74 11.49
N ASN A 71 10.30 3.95 11.88
CA ASN A 71 9.76 3.56 13.19
C ASN A 71 8.94 2.26 13.13
N THR A 72 8.56 1.83 11.94
CA THR A 72 7.65 0.71 11.70
C THR A 72 8.18 -0.58 12.32
N ALA A 73 9.48 -0.86 12.20
CA ALA A 73 10.11 -2.05 12.77
C ALA A 73 10.23 -2.03 14.31
N LEU A 74 10.11 -0.87 14.94
CA LEU A 74 10.18 -0.72 16.41
C LEU A 74 8.80 -0.65 17.05
N MET A 75 7.78 -0.16 16.33
CA MET A 75 6.46 0.11 16.88
C MET A 75 5.41 -0.96 16.57
N TYR A 76 5.60 -1.76 15.52
CA TYR A 76 4.60 -2.73 15.09
C TYR A 76 5.11 -4.16 15.10
N ILE A 77 4.23 -5.06 15.49
CA ILE A 77 4.47 -6.50 15.40
C ILE A 77 4.14 -6.96 13.97
N PRO A 78 5.11 -7.50 13.21
CA PRO A 78 4.88 -8.05 11.88
C PRO A 78 3.89 -9.22 11.93
N ALA A 79 3.16 -9.43 10.84
CA ALA A 79 2.13 -10.48 10.76
C ALA A 79 2.69 -11.89 11.00
N GLU A 80 3.96 -12.13 10.67
CA GLU A 80 4.63 -13.40 10.86
C GLU A 80 4.82 -13.78 12.34
N GLN A 81 4.69 -12.80 13.25
CA GLN A 81 4.88 -12.96 14.69
C GLN A 81 3.56 -13.13 15.46
N ILE A 82 2.47 -13.51 14.79
CA ILE A 82 1.16 -13.72 15.43
C ILE A 82 1.19 -14.69 16.61
N ALA A 83 2.10 -15.67 16.57
CA ALA A 83 2.29 -16.65 17.64
C ALA A 83 2.82 -16.03 18.94
N ASP A 84 3.55 -14.91 18.85
CA ASP A 84 4.16 -14.25 20.01
C ASP A 84 3.13 -13.44 20.82
N VAL A 85 2.03 -13.06 20.17
CA VAL A 85 0.97 -12.22 20.74
C VAL A 85 -0.22 -13.06 21.21
N THR A 86 -0.47 -14.19 20.55
CA THR A 86 -1.61 -15.06 20.84
C THR A 86 -1.46 -15.70 22.23
N GLY A 87 -2.50 -15.58 23.05
CA GLY A 87 -2.49 -16.02 24.45
C GLY A 87 -1.86 -15.02 25.42
N GLY A 88 -1.32 -13.90 24.92
CA GLY A 88 -0.89 -12.77 25.74
C GLY A 88 -2.05 -12.08 26.45
N ILE A 89 -1.71 -11.31 27.49
CA ILE A 89 -2.69 -10.53 28.26
C ILE A 89 -2.56 -9.05 27.87
N VAL A 90 -3.70 -8.43 27.59
CA VAL A 90 -3.79 -7.02 27.22
C VAL A 90 -3.40 -6.14 28.41
N ALA A 91 -2.30 -5.40 28.29
CA ALA A 91 -1.81 -4.50 29.33
C ALA A 91 -2.45 -3.10 29.30
N LEU A 92 -2.87 -2.65 28.10
CA LEU A 92 -3.53 -1.37 27.85
C LEU A 92 -4.72 -1.59 26.90
N PRO A 93 -5.82 -0.83 27.02
CA PRO A 93 -6.96 -0.99 26.11
C PRO A 93 -6.55 -0.75 24.66
N ILE A 94 -6.94 -1.65 23.76
CA ILE A 94 -6.68 -1.55 22.32
C ILE A 94 -8.04 -1.46 21.63
N ALA A 95 -8.29 -0.36 20.91
CA ALA A 95 -9.51 -0.21 20.15
C ALA A 95 -9.47 -1.01 18.84
N GLN A 96 -10.64 -1.38 18.31
CA GLN A 96 -10.77 -2.04 17.03
C GLN A 96 -10.00 -1.29 15.93
N GLY A 97 -9.19 -2.03 15.17
CA GLY A 97 -8.37 -1.53 14.07
C GLY A 97 -7.07 -0.84 14.51
N GLN A 98 -6.80 -0.75 15.81
CA GLN A 98 -5.50 -0.29 16.30
C GLN A 98 -4.45 -1.41 16.21
N PRO A 99 -3.18 -1.05 15.98
CA PRO A 99 -2.06 -2.00 16.02
C PRO A 99 -1.92 -2.64 17.40
N ILE A 100 -1.56 -3.92 17.42
CA ILE A 100 -1.13 -4.60 18.64
C ILE A 100 0.39 -4.40 18.76
N MET A 101 0.84 -3.99 19.96
CA MET A 101 2.22 -3.58 20.27
C MET A 101 2.73 -4.32 21.50
#